data_AF-A0A937BUE9-F1
#
_entry.id   AF-A0A937BUE9-F1
#
_cell.length_a   1.000
_cell.length_b   1.000
_cell.length_c   1.000
_cell.angle_alpha   90.00
_cell.angle_beta   90.00
_cell.angle_gamma   90.00
#
_symmetry.space_group_name_H-M   'P 1'
#
loop_
_entity.id
_entity.type
_entity.pdbx_description
1 polymer ?
#
loop_
_entity_poly.entity_id
_entity_poly.type
_entity_poly.pdbx_seq_one_letter_code
_entity_poly.pdbx_strand_id
1 'polypeptide(L)' 'MYYPYGWKAFIDGKEAPIARVDYTFRGLAIPAGHHAIEFRFEPKTKETGDLISLVIGLLSIVLVAGGLFWEWKQSKKAVA' A
#
# COMPACT_ATOMS: atom_id res chain seq x y z
N MET A 1 -1.96 -13.35 15.13
CA MET A 1 -2.38 -13.62 13.75
C MET A 1 -1.18 -13.50 12.80
N TYR A 2 -0.63 -14.62 12.30
CA TYR A 2 0.52 -14.67 11.40
C TYR A 2 0.08 -14.13 10.05
N TYR A 3 0.63 -12.99 9.68
CA TYR A 3 0.42 -12.34 8.38
C TYR A 3 1.81 -11.98 7.86
N PRO A 4 2.33 -12.74 6.86
CA PRO A 4 3.71 -12.60 6.39
C PRO A 4 3.93 -11.34 5.55
N TYR A 5 2.86 -10.63 5.19
CA TYR A 5 2.95 -9.45 4.34
C TYR A 5 3.06 -8.17 5.18
N GLY A 6 4.13 -7.42 4.96
CA GLY A 6 4.33 -6.08 5.53
C GLY A 6 4.87 -6.02 6.96
N TRP A 7 4.93 -7.13 7.71
CA TRP A 7 5.64 -7.13 9.00
C TRP A 7 7.08 -7.56 8.82
N LYS A 8 8.00 -6.76 9.37
CA LYS A 8 9.42 -7.11 9.54
C LYS A 8 9.75 -7.13 11.02
N ALA A 9 10.66 -8.02 11.41
CA ALA A 9 11.19 -8.09 12.77
C ALA A 9 12.69 -7.84 12.74
N PHE A 10 13.20 -7.20 13.78
CA PHE A 10 14.61 -6.93 13.97
C PHE A 10 15.05 -7.36 15.36
N ILE A 11 16.23 -7.96 15.45
CA ILE A 11 16.91 -8.31 16.69
C ILE A 11 18.20 -7.49 16.70
N ASP A 12 18.31 -6.57 17.65
CA ASP A 12 19.44 -5.62 17.77
C ASP A 12 19.71 -4.86 16.45
N GLY A 13 18.64 -4.44 15.77
CA GLY A 13 18.69 -3.70 14.51
C GLY A 13 18.94 -4.55 13.26
N LYS A 14 19.17 -5.86 13.38
CA LYS A 14 19.31 -6.78 12.24
C LYS A 14 18.00 -7.47 11.91
N GLU A 15 17.61 -7.47 10.65
CA GLU A 15 16.36 -8.11 10.21
C GLU A 15 16.40 -9.61 10.49
N ALA A 16 15.36 -10.11 11.17
CA ALA A 16 15.21 -11.50 11.56
C ALA A 16 13.93 -12.09 10.95
N PRO A 17 13.98 -13.33 10.45
CA PRO A 17 12.81 -13.96 9.84
C PRO A 17 11.73 -14.26 10.89
N ILE A 18 10.49 -13.86 10.59
CA ILE A 18 9.32 -14.19 11.43
C ILE A 18 8.85 -15.60 11.10
N ALA A 19 8.87 -16.50 12.07
CA ALA A 19 8.34 -17.85 11.95
C ALA A 19 6.82 -17.88 12.21
N ARG A 20 6.12 -18.79 11.53
CA ARG A 20 4.72 -19.12 11.85
C ARG A 20 4.70 -20.16 12.96
N VAL A 21 4.06 -19.84 14.07
CA VAL A 21 3.89 -20.73 15.23
C VAL A 21 2.40 -20.99 15.42
N ASP A 22 2.03 -22.23 15.75
CA ASP A 22 0.65 -22.66 16.02
C ASP A 22 -0.38 -22.04 15.06
N TYR A 23 -0.05 -22.11 13.77
CA TYR A 23 -0.82 -21.61 12.61
C TYR A 23 -0.99 -20.08 12.52
N THR A 24 -1.27 -19.41 13.64
CA THR A 24 -1.68 -18.00 13.67
C THR A 24 -0.78 -17.12 14.51
N PHE A 25 0.28 -17.63 15.12
CA PHE A 25 1.20 -16.82 15.91
C PHE A 25 2.48 -16.51 15.13
N ARG A 26 3.11 -15.39 15.48
CA ARG A 26 4.42 -14.98 14.98
C ARG A 26 5.45 -15.35 16.05
N GLY A 27 6.49 -16.05 15.65
CA GLY A 27 7.62 -16.40 16.51
C GLY A 27 8.92 -15.84 15.96
N LEU A 28 9.89 -15.64 16.85
CA LEU A 28 11.27 -15.30 16.53
C LEU A 28 12.19 -16.26 17.28
N ALA A 29 13.22 -16.77 16.60
CA ALA A 29 14.30 -17.49 17.24
C ALA A 29 15.30 -16.47 17.80
N ILE A 30 15.25 -16.23 19.11
CA ILE A 30 16.10 -15.24 19.79
C ILE A 30 17.22 -15.98 20.52
N PRO A 31 18.49 -15.62 20.33
CA PRO A 31 19.60 -16.17 21.11
C PRO A 31 19.44 -15.91 22.61
N ALA A 32 20.15 -16.69 23.43
CA ALA A 32 20.14 -16.45 24.87
C ALA A 32 20.85 -15.13 25.21
N GLY A 33 20.20 -14.29 26.02
CA GLY A 33 20.76 -13.00 26.44
C GLY A 33 19.73 -11.88 26.43
N HIS A 34 20.23 -10.65 26.45
CA HIS A 34 19.42 -9.45 26.36
C HIS A 34 19.48 -8.94 24.91
N HIS A 35 18.30 -8.84 24.30
CA HIS A 35 18.16 -8.41 22.92
C HIS A 35 17.04 -7.39 22.80
N ALA A 36 17.24 -6.35 22.00
CA ALA A 36 16.20 -5.41 21.63
C ALA A 36 15.42 -5.98 20.43
N ILE A 37 14.10 -6.12 20.59
CA ILE A 37 13.22 -6.64 19.54
C ILE A 37 12.37 -5.50 19.00
N GLU A 38 12.44 -5.28 17.69
CA GLU A 38 11.61 -4.29 17.00
C GLU A 38 10.75 -4.96 15.94
N PHE A 39 9.45 -4.70 15.96
CA PHE A 39 8.55 -5.06 14.88
C PHE A 39 8.14 -3.80 14.11
N ARG A 40 8.39 -3.79 12.80
CA ARG A 40 8.02 -2.68 11.92
C ARG A 40 6.99 -3.14 10.91
N PHE A 41 5.93 -2.36 10.75
CA PHE A 41 4.90 -2.60 9.74
C PHE A 41 5.17 -1.72 8.51
N GLU A 42 5.86 -2.30 7.53
CA GLU A 42 6.27 -1.72 6.26
C GLU A 42 5.68 -2.52 5.07
N PRO A 43 4.36 -2.46 4.84
CA PRO A 43 3.74 -3.12 3.70
C PRO A 43 4.16 -2.44 2.39
N LYS A 44 4.85 -3.18 1.50
CA LYS A 44 5.17 -2.74 0.13
C LYS A 44 3.94 -2.24 -0.65
N THR A 45 2.75 -2.76 -0.30
CA THR A 45 1.48 -2.40 -0.93
C THR A 45 1.08 -0.93 -0.74
N LYS A 46 1.57 -0.24 0.30
CA LYS A 46 1.27 1.20 0.50
C LYS A 46 1.81 2.04 -0.65
N GLU A 47 3.08 1.84 -1.01
CA GLU A 47 3.73 2.66 -2.05
C GLU A 47 3.10 2.45 -3.43
N THR A 48 2.73 1.21 -3.77
CA THR A 48 2.08 0.91 -5.05
C THR A 48 0.62 1.36 -5.08
N GLY A 49 -0.10 1.24 -3.96
CA GLY A 49 -1.49 1.66 -3.85
C GLY A 49 -1.67 3.16 -4.07
N ASP A 50 -0.83 3.97 -3.43
CA ASP A 50 -0.93 5.43 -3.54
C ASP A 50 -0.71 5.92 -4.98
N LEU A 51 0.27 5.35 -5.69
CA LEU A 51 0.52 5.67 -7.10
C LEU A 51 -0.66 5.30 -8.00
N ILE A 52 -1.22 4.09 -7.82
CA ILE A 52 -2.37 3.62 -8.61
C ILE A 52 -3.59 4.51 -8.36
N SER A 53 -3.88 4.82 -7.10
CA SER A 53 -4.98 5.72 -6.74
C SER A 53 -4.83 7.10 -7.35
N LEU A 54 -3.61 7.65 -7.38
CA LEU A 54 -3.32 8.94 -8.01
C LEU A 54 -3.57 8.90 -9.52
N VAL A 55 -3.07 7.86 -10.21
CA VAL A 55 -3.25 7.71 -11.67
C VAL A 55 -4.73 7.56 -12.03
N ILE A 56 -5.47 6.73 -11.31
CA ILE A 56 -6.92 6.55 -11.55
C ILE A 56 -7.66 7.86 -11.30
N GLY A 57 -7.35 8.56 -10.20
CA GLY A 57 -7.97 9.85 -9.89
C GLY A 57 -7.74 10.88 -11.00
N LEU A 58 -6.52 10.98 -11.52
CA LEU A 58 -6.20 11.89 -12.62
C LEU A 58 -6.95 11.52 -13.91
N LEU A 59 -7.00 10.24 -14.25
CA LEU A 59 -7.74 9.75 -15.41
C LEU A 59 -9.23 10.07 -15.32
N SER A 60 -9.83 9.88 -14.14
CA SER A 60 -11.24 10.22 -13.90
C SER A 60 -11.51 11.71 -14.10
N ILE A 61 -10.62 12.59 -13.62
CA ILE A 61 -10.75 14.04 -13.83
C ILE A 61 -10.69 14.38 -15.31
N VAL A 62 -9.73 13.81 -16.05
CA VAL A 62 -9.59 14.04 -17.50
C VAL A 62 -10.82 13.59 -18.27
N LEU A 63 -11.38 12.42 -17.94
CA LEU A 63 -12.58 11.89 -18.59
C LEU A 63 -13.79 12.80 -18.36
N VAL A 64 -14.01 13.25 -17.11
CA VAL A 64 -15.12 14.15 -16.78
C VAL A 64 -14.94 15.50 -17.47
N ALA A 65 -13.75 16.09 -17.40
CA ALA A 65 -13.46 17.38 -18.05
C ALA A 65 -13.61 17.28 -19.59
N GLY A 66 -13.14 16.20 -20.19
CA GLY A 66 -13.29 15.93 -21.63
C GLY A 66 -14.75 15.76 -22.05
N GLY A 67 -15.55 15.03 -21.26
CA GLY A 67 -16.99 14.88 -21.48
C GLY A 67 -17.74 16.20 -21.41
N LEU A 68 -17.52 16.98 -20.35
CA LEU A 68 -18.11 18.31 -20.18
C LEU A 68 -17.72 19.28 -21.31
N PHE A 69 -16.45 19.25 -21.74
CA PHE A 69 -15.99 20.08 -22.85
C PHE A 69 -16.64 19.70 -24.18
N TRP A 70 -16.83 18.40 -24.43
CA TRP A 70 -17.50 17.92 -25.63
C TRP A 70 -18.97 18.37 -25.62
N GLU A 71 -19.67 18.19 -24.52
CA GLU A 71 -21.06 18.64 -24.37
C GLU A 71 -21.18 20.15 -24.61
N TRP A 72 -20.33 20.97 -23.98
CA TRP A 72 -20.28 22.41 -24.20
C TRP A 72 -20.08 22.80 -25.67
N LYS A 73 -19.22 22.08 -26.39
CA LYS A 73 -18.99 22.29 -27.83
C LYS A 73 -20.22 21.91 -28.67
N GLN A 74 -20.96 20.86 -28.29
CA GLN A 74 -22.19 20.48 -28.99
C GLN A 74 -23.32 21.48 -28.74
N SER A 75 -23.50 21.95 -27.51
CA SER A 75 -24.51 22.97 -27.18
C SER A 75 -24.29 24.25 -27.99
N LYS A 76 -23.04 24.68 -28.20
CA LYS A 76 -22.73 25.84 -29.04
C LYS A 76 -23.03 25.64 -30.53
N LYS A 77 -22.90 24.41 -31.03
CA LYS A 77 -23.23 24.08 -32.43
C LYS A 77 -24.73 23.98 -32.69
N ALA A 78 -25.53 23.65 -31.68
CA ALA A 78 -26.98 23.52 -31.81
C ALA A 78 -27.73 24.87 -31.74
N VAL A 79 -27.08 25.93 -31.27
CA VAL A 79 -27.66 27.27 -31.07
C VAL A 79 -27.25 28.26 -32.18
N ALA A 80 -26.31 27.90 -33.06
CA ALA A 80 -25.88 28.67 -34.23
C ALA A 80 -26.50 28.09 -35.51
#